data_AF-A0A8T7BEB9-F1
#
_entry.id   AF-A0A8T7BEB9-F1
#
_cell.length_a   1.000
_cell.length_b   1.000
_cell.length_c   1.000
_cell.angle_alpha   90.00
_cell.angle_beta   90.00
_cell.angle_gamma   90.00
#
_symmetry.space_group_name_H-M   'P 1'
#
loop_
_entity.id
_entity.type
_entity.pdbx_description
1 polymer ?
#
loop_
_entity_poly.entity_id
_entity_poly.type
_entity_poly.pdbx_seq_one_letter_code
_entity_poly.pdbx_strand_id
1 'polypeptide(L)' 'MLNSIKKIARVLGVCLALPFFLWLPLGLLDAVPSIVDVFGMGGLRYPTAVVIAGLVLAAFGFEDF' A
#
# COMPACT_ATOMS: atom_id res chain seq x y z
N MET A 1 -7.70 6.44 -24.01
CA MET A 1 -7.52 7.15 -22.73
C MET A 1 -7.83 6.28 -21.52
N LEU A 2 -9.03 5.69 -21.42
CA LEU A 2 -9.44 4.88 -20.26
C LEU A 2 -8.46 3.72 -19.95
N ASN A 3 -8.00 2.98 -20.96
CA ASN A 3 -7.03 1.89 -20.76
C ASN A 3 -5.69 2.37 -20.18
N SER A 4 -5.24 3.56 -20.57
CA SER A 4 -4.01 4.15 -20.02
C SER A 4 -4.22 4.56 -18.56
N ILE A 5 -5.38 5.11 -18.22
CA ILE A 5 -5.74 5.48 -16.85
C ILE A 5 -5.82 4.23 -15.96
N LYS A 6 -6.46 3.15 -16.43
CA LYS A 6 -6.53 1.87 -15.70
C LYS A 6 -5.14 1.27 -15.46
N LYS A 7 -4.26 1.28 -16.47
CA LYS A 7 -2.85 0.85 -16.32
C LYS A 7 -2.10 1.67 -15.26
N ILE A 8 -2.24 2.99 -15.30
CA ILE A 8 -1.61 3.89 -14.32
C ILE A 8 -2.17 3.62 -12.91
N ALA A 9 -3.50 3.49 -12.78
CA ALA A 9 -4.14 3.15 -11.53
C ALA A 9 -3.60 1.84 -10.97
N ARG A 10 -3.57 0.78 -11.79
CA ARG A 10 -2.99 -0.51 -11.39
C ARG A 10 -1.58 -0.39 -10.80
N VAL A 11 -0.69 0.29 -11.50
CA VAL A 11 0.71 0.45 -11.08
C VAL A 11 0.81 1.30 -9.82
N LEU A 12 0.14 2.45 -9.78
CA LEU A 12 0.16 3.34 -8.61
C LEU A 12 -0.39 2.62 -7.37
N GLY A 13 -1.47 1.87 -7.51
CA GLY A 13 -2.11 1.17 -6.40
C GLY A 13 -1.20 0.12 -5.79
N VAL A 14 -0.53 -0.67 -6.63
CA VAL A 14 0.50 -1.61 -6.19
C VAL A 14 1.65 -0.87 -5.52
N CYS A 15 2.17 0.20 -6.12
CA CYS A 15 3.27 0.98 -5.53
C CYS A 15 2.94 1.60 -4.18
N LEU A 16 1.68 1.96 -3.92
CA LEU A 16 1.23 2.49 -2.62
C LEU A 16 1.11 1.40 -1.56
N ALA A 17 0.65 0.20 -1.93
CA ALA A 17 0.47 -0.90 -0.99
C ALA A 17 1.79 -1.67 -0.71
N LEU A 18 2.68 -1.76 -1.69
CA LEU A 18 3.89 -2.58 -1.66
C LEU A 18 4.81 -2.27 -0.45
N PRO A 19 5.12 -1.00 -0.09
CA PRO A 19 6.00 -0.70 1.04
C PRO A 19 5.48 -1.28 2.36
N PHE A 20 4.17 -1.19 2.60
CA PHE A 20 3.54 -1.71 3.81
C PHE A 20 3.40 -3.24 3.77
N PHE A 21 3.18 -3.81 2.59
CA PHE A 21 3.22 -5.25 2.41
C PHE A 21 4.61 -5.82 2.71
N LEU A 22 5.68 -5.18 2.22
CA LEU A 22 7.06 -5.56 2.52
C LEU A 22 7.43 -5.33 3.98
N TRP A 23 6.81 -4.35 4.64
CA TRP A 23 7.02 -4.12 6.07
C TRP A 23 6.59 -5.31 6.93
N LEU A 24 5.61 -6.10 6.48
CA LEU A 24 5.09 -7.24 7.25
C LEU A 24 6.16 -8.34 7.50
N PRO A 25 6.87 -8.87 6.49
CA PRO A 25 7.99 -9.78 6.73
C PRO A 25 9.23 -9.06 7.28
N LEU A 26 9.49 -7.81 6.89
CA LEU A 26 10.65 -7.06 7.38
C LEU A 26 10.56 -6.74 8.87
N GLY A 27 9.36 -6.48 9.39
CA GLY A 27 9.10 -6.22 10.80
C GLY A 27 9.27 -7.44 11.71
N LEU A 28 9.55 -8.62 11.14
CA LEU A 28 9.98 -9.80 11.91
C LEU A 28 11.48 -9.74 12.28
N LEU A 29 12.23 -8.82 11.67
CA LEU A 29 13.64 -8.60 11.96
C LEU A 29 13.77 -7.51 13.03
N ASP A 30 14.55 -7.78 14.08
CA ASP A 30 14.79 -6.80 15.16
C ASP A 30 15.47 -5.51 14.67
N ALA A 31 16.09 -5.54 13.49
CA ALA A 31 16.75 -4.39 12.87
C ALA A 31 15.77 -3.38 12.22
N VAL A 32 14.50 -3.76 12.03
CA VAL A 32 13.51 -2.93 11.34
C VAL A 32 12.56 -2.32 12.37
N PRO A 33 12.41 -0.99 12.43
CA PRO A 33 11.48 -0.36 13.37
C PRO A 33 10.04 -0.80 13.08
N SER A 34 9.24 -1.00 14.12
CA SER A 34 7.84 -1.37 13.94
C SER A 34 7.06 -0.21 13.30
N ILE A 35 5.94 -0.51 12.65
CA ILE A 35 5.02 0.52 12.13
C ILE A 35 4.56 1.48 13.25
N VAL A 36 4.43 0.97 14.47
CA VAL A 36 4.05 1.77 15.64
C VAL A 36 5.19 2.70 16.05
N ASP A 37 6.45 2.29 15.90
CA ASP A 37 7.60 3.16 16.19
C ASP A 37 7.73 4.30 15.18
N VAL A 38 7.38 4.05 13.90
CA VAL A 38 7.46 5.07 12.84
C VAL A 38 6.30 6.06 12.88
N PHE A 39 5.08 5.58 13.13
CA PHE A 39 3.86 6.41 13.04
C PHE A 39 3.21 6.72 14.40
N GLY A 40 3.64 6.07 15.48
CA GLY A 40 3.08 6.18 16.83
C GLY A 40 1.87 5.26 17.08
N MET A 41 1.41 5.19 18.34
CA MET A 41 0.23 4.40 18.74
C MET A 41 -1.09 4.87 18.09
N GLY A 42 -1.22 6.16 17.77
CA GLY A 42 -2.33 6.69 16.95
C GLY A 42 -2.09 6.56 15.43
N GLY A 43 -0.91 6.06 15.06
CA GLY A 43 -0.32 6.16 13.73
C GLY A 43 -0.90 5.22 12.70
N LEU A 44 -1.49 4.09 13.11
CA LEU A 44 -2.01 3.05 12.22
C LEU A 44 -3.09 3.55 11.25
N ARG A 45 -3.79 4.65 11.56
CA ARG A 45 -4.82 5.23 10.69
C ARG A 45 -4.28 5.63 9.31
N TYR A 46 -3.14 6.31 9.27
CA TYR A 46 -2.53 6.80 8.02
C TYR A 46 -1.99 5.68 7.11
N PRO A 47 -1.12 4.76 7.56
CA PRO A 47 -0.62 3.67 6.73
C PRO A 47 -1.77 2.75 6.30
N THR A 48 -2.75 2.48 7.19
CA THR A 48 -3.93 1.69 6.81
C THR A 48 -4.75 2.38 5.72
N ALA A 49 -4.99 3.69 5.83
CA ALA A 49 -5.69 4.45 4.80
C ALA A 49 -4.94 4.45 3.45
N VAL A 50 -3.61 4.60 3.48
CA VAL A 50 -2.78 4.54 2.26
C VAL A 50 -2.84 3.16 1.62
N VAL A 51 -2.75 2.08 2.40
CA VAL A 51 -2.85 0.72 1.88
C VAL A 51 -4.23 0.46 1.28
N ILE A 52 -5.31 0.81 1.97
CA ILE A 52 -6.68 0.62 1.45
C ILE A 52 -6.86 1.42 0.15
N ALA A 53 -6.45 2.69 0.13
CA ALA A 53 -6.52 3.51 -1.08
C ALA A 53 -5.74 2.89 -2.24
N GLY A 54 -4.51 2.42 -1.98
CA GLY A 54 -3.67 1.73 -2.95
C GLY A 54 -4.31 0.46 -3.49
N LEU A 55 -4.85 -0.40 -2.63
CA LEU A 55 -5.50 -1.64 -3.02
C LEU A 55 -6.79 -1.41 -3.83
N VAL A 56 -7.61 -0.43 -3.45
CA VAL A 56 -8.83 -0.07 -4.20
C VAL A 56 -8.47 0.47 -5.59
N LEU A 57 -7.46 1.34 -5.66
CA LEU A 57 -6.98 1.93 -6.89
C LEU A 57 -6.30 0.88 -7.80
N ALA A 58 -5.61 -0.10 -7.21
CA ALA A 58 -5.12 -1.27 -7.93
C ALA A 58 -6.28 -2.08 -8.50
N ALA A 59 -7.25 -2.47 -7.66
CA ALA A 59 -8.42 -3.27 -8.05
C ALA A 59 -9.20 -2.64 -9.21
N PHE A 60 -9.42 -1.32 -9.17
CA PHE A 60 -10.01 -0.57 -10.29
C PHE A 60 -9.20 -0.74 -11.60
N GLY A 61 -7.87 -0.75 -11.52
CA GLY A 61 -7.00 -0.99 -12.66
C GLY A 61 -6.95 -2.46 -13.14
N PHE A 62 -7.43 -3.41 -12.34
CA PHE A 62 -7.50 -4.85 -12.66
C PHE A 62 -8.88 -5.29 -13.17
N GLU A 63 -9.91 -4.44 -13.14
CA GLU A 63 -11.31 -4.77 -13.47
C GLU A 63 -11.53 -5.44 -14.84
N ASP A 64 -10.62 -5.25 -15.81
CA ASP A 64 -10.72 -5.84 -17.15
C ASP A 64 -10.01 -7.21 -17.31
N PHE A 65 -9.65 -7.89 -16.21
CA PHE A 65 -9.09 -9.26 -16.21
C PHE A 65 -10.15 -10.33 -15.94
#